data_AF-A0A9P9FPL3-F1
#
_entry.id   AF-A0A9P9FPL3-F1
#
_cell.length_a   1.000
_cell.length_b   1.000
_cell.length_c   1.000
_cell.angle_alpha   90.00
_cell.angle_beta   90.00
_cell.angle_gamma   90.00
#
_symmetry.space_group_name_H-M   'P 1'
#
loop_
_entity.id
_entity.type
_entity.pdbx_description
1 polymer ?
#
loop_
_entity_poly.entity_id
_entity_poly.type
_entity_poly.pdbx_seq_one_letter_code
_entity_poly.pdbx_strand_id
1 'polypeptide(L)'
;MRLANMKLNIVDYNDVQLDLDTGVPTNFNTNFHTADEAPDLPIPTNKPYSFGRWLPLILSSRGLNAAAVQTVRLSRAQVRIAVEAAGASVHTRVLNRVYAEDLEEEVHSAFGGLSFPKEGLFMRLGACSPKDGAHTVPGQLSLHSINDIILRLTTSGRALTTFNNMLNSDAQDIRIFFLPFDARMKTQREYRVFCVPGSLRISAVSQYQWHKPWMFAGKSVEERGAIARRIMAGIEELHAKIMGDLRGDEDDVLLAQQGFTFDVLYDEERECCELIELNTFGVRSACGSCLFHWVKDRDLLYGQDAEDVEFRVAV
;
A
#
# COMPACT_ATOMS: atom_id res chain seq x y z
N MET A 1 27.76 -5.49 -4.97
CA MET A 1 26.65 -5.76 -4.04
C MET A 1 26.60 -7.27 -3.86
N ARG A 2 26.77 -7.80 -2.64
CA ARG A 2 26.45 -9.21 -2.40
C ARG A 2 24.93 -9.28 -2.35
N LEU A 3 24.31 -10.11 -3.18
CA LEU A 3 22.90 -10.47 -3.00
C LEU A 3 22.77 -10.99 -1.57
N ALA A 4 21.76 -10.54 -0.82
CA ALA A 4 21.43 -11.18 0.44
C ALA A 4 21.18 -12.67 0.15
N ASN A 5 21.73 -13.53 1.01
CA ASN A 5 21.32 -14.92 0.96
C ASN A 5 19.81 -14.95 1.26
N MET A 6 19.04 -15.57 0.37
CA MET A 6 17.59 -15.60 0.43
C MET A 6 17.12 -17.04 0.50
N LYS A 7 16.26 -17.32 1.47
CA LYS A 7 15.57 -18.60 1.63
C LYS A 7 14.15 -18.48 1.06
N LEU A 8 13.89 -19.17 -0.05
CA LEU A 8 12.53 -19.32 -0.57
C LEU A 8 11.77 -20.34 0.28
N ASN A 9 10.76 -19.87 1.02
CA ASN A 9 9.86 -20.69 1.83
C ASN A 9 8.50 -20.82 1.12
N ILE A 10 8.07 -22.05 0.88
CA ILE A 10 6.80 -22.37 0.25
C ILE A 10 5.77 -22.66 1.34
N VAL A 11 4.76 -21.81 1.44
CA VAL A 11 3.59 -22.01 2.28
C VAL A 11 2.59 -22.89 1.52
N ASP A 12 2.06 -23.94 2.16
CA ASP A 12 0.98 -24.74 1.58
C ASP A 12 -0.28 -23.88 1.47
N TYR A 13 -0.81 -23.71 0.25
CA TYR A 13 -2.02 -22.91 0.06
C TYR A 13 -3.23 -23.47 0.82
N ASN A 14 -3.26 -24.77 1.15
CA ASN A 14 -4.34 -25.34 1.96
C ASN A 14 -4.36 -24.76 3.39
N ASP A 15 -3.20 -24.44 3.98
CA ASP A 15 -3.13 -23.79 5.29
C ASP A 15 -3.70 -22.37 5.23
N VAL A 16 -3.42 -21.66 4.14
CA VAL A 16 -3.99 -20.33 3.88
C VAL A 16 -5.50 -20.42 3.71
N GLN A 17 -5.99 -21.40 2.94
CA GLN A 17 -7.42 -21.60 2.73
C GLN A 17 -8.14 -21.95 4.03
N LEU A 18 -7.54 -22.81 4.86
CA LEU A 18 -8.08 -23.18 6.16
C LEU A 18 -8.20 -21.95 7.08
N ASP A 19 -7.20 -21.06 7.09
CA ASP A 19 -7.24 -19.82 7.88
C ASP A 19 -8.31 -18.85 7.37
N LEU A 20 -8.50 -18.74 6.05
CA LEU A 20 -9.57 -17.95 5.45
C LEU A 20 -10.97 -18.46 5.80
N ASP A 21 -11.15 -19.79 5.83
CA ASP A 21 -12.43 -20.43 6.10
C ASP A 21 -12.92 -20.20 7.55
N THR A 22 -12.04 -19.75 8.46
CA THR A 22 -12.42 -19.34 9.82
C THR A 22 -13.19 -18.00 9.88
N GLY A 23 -13.23 -17.26 8.77
CA GLY A 23 -13.91 -15.97 8.64
C GLY A 23 -13.06 -14.76 9.05
N VAL A 24 -12.24 -14.87 10.10
CA VAL A 24 -11.25 -13.86 10.48
C VAL A 24 -9.87 -14.53 10.52
N PRO A 25 -8.98 -14.25 9.56
CA PRO A 25 -7.65 -14.86 9.51
C PRO A 25 -6.86 -14.63 10.81
N THR A 26 -6.29 -15.70 11.36
CA THR A 26 -5.52 -15.66 12.62
C THR A 26 -4.08 -16.15 12.46
N ASN A 27 -3.73 -16.71 11.30
CA ASN A 27 -2.41 -17.24 11.02
C ASN A 27 -1.67 -16.44 9.95
N PHE A 28 -2.39 -15.78 9.05
CA PHE A 28 -1.81 -14.98 7.99
C PHE A 28 -2.37 -13.55 7.99
N ASN A 29 -1.55 -12.62 7.53
CA ASN A 29 -1.87 -11.22 7.29
C ASN A 29 -2.49 -10.51 8.51
N THR A 30 -1.94 -10.79 9.68
CA THR A 30 -2.35 -10.14 10.92
C THR A 30 -1.89 -8.68 10.96
N ASN A 31 -2.53 -7.89 11.82
CA ASN A 31 -2.22 -6.48 12.09
C ASN A 31 -2.90 -6.07 13.41
N PHE A 32 -2.65 -4.83 13.86
CA PHE A 32 -3.30 -4.24 15.03
C PHE A 32 -3.23 -5.08 16.31
N HIS A 33 -2.12 -5.80 16.54
CA HIS A 33 -1.96 -6.55 17.78
C HIS A 33 -1.95 -5.62 19.00
N THR A 34 -2.47 -6.16 20.09
CA THR A 34 -2.66 -5.47 21.36
C THR A 34 -1.34 -5.28 22.12
N ALA A 35 -1.38 -4.47 23.17
CA ALA A 35 -0.25 -4.37 24.10
C ALA A 35 -0.01 -5.69 24.84
N ASP A 36 -1.04 -6.52 25.06
CA ASP A 36 -0.88 -7.80 25.75
C ASP A 36 -0.13 -8.82 24.87
N GLU A 37 -0.35 -8.78 23.55
CA GLU A 37 0.33 -9.64 22.57
C GLU A 37 1.77 -9.18 22.25
N ALA A 38 2.07 -7.88 22.40
CA ALA A 38 3.38 -7.29 22.13
C ALA A 38 3.71 -6.16 23.13
N PRO A 39 3.93 -6.48 24.42
CA PRO A 39 4.01 -5.49 25.50
C PRO A 39 5.24 -4.60 25.44
N ASP A 40 6.31 -5.08 24.80
CA ASP A 40 7.58 -4.40 24.68
C ASP A 40 7.72 -3.59 23.39
N LEU A 41 6.68 -3.58 22.53
CA LEU A 41 6.68 -2.83 21.28
C LEU A 41 5.68 -1.65 21.33
N PRO A 42 6.10 -0.44 20.91
CA PRO A 42 5.22 0.71 20.88
C PRO A 42 4.24 0.62 19.70
N ILE A 43 3.21 1.47 19.72
CA ILE A 43 2.41 1.76 18.52
C ILE A 43 3.26 2.67 17.63
N PRO A 44 3.63 2.25 16.42
CA PRO A 44 4.40 3.10 15.52
C PRO A 44 3.52 4.23 14.97
N THR A 45 4.15 5.34 14.62
CA THR A 45 3.48 6.47 13.99
C THR A 45 3.31 6.23 12.49
N ASN A 46 2.39 6.95 11.83
CA ASN A 46 2.25 6.89 10.36
C ASN A 46 3.22 7.83 9.61
N LYS A 47 4.10 8.53 10.32
CA LYS A 47 5.19 9.31 9.72
C LYS A 47 6.48 8.47 9.77
N PRO A 48 7.37 8.60 8.78
CA PRO A 48 7.31 9.48 7.60
C PRO A 48 6.81 8.79 6.31
N TYR A 49 6.00 7.73 6.42
CA TYR A 49 5.59 6.88 5.27
C TYR A 49 4.61 7.53 4.29
N SER A 50 4.46 8.87 4.33
CA SER A 50 3.51 9.57 3.46
C SER A 50 3.85 9.34 1.99
N PHE A 51 2.82 9.07 1.18
CA PHE A 51 3.02 8.83 -0.26
C PHE A 51 3.78 9.99 -0.96
N GLY A 52 3.52 11.23 -0.52
CA GLY A 52 4.18 12.42 -1.08
C GLY A 52 5.70 12.46 -0.87
N ARG A 53 6.23 11.97 0.26
CA ARG A 53 7.68 11.91 0.53
C ARG A 53 8.40 11.00 -0.45
N TRP A 54 7.76 9.90 -0.82
CA TRP A 54 8.34 8.83 -1.64
C TRP A 54 7.93 8.90 -3.12
N LEU A 55 7.03 9.82 -3.47
CA LEU A 55 6.52 9.98 -4.82
C LEU A 55 7.63 10.14 -5.88
N PRO A 56 8.69 10.96 -5.69
CA PRO A 56 9.76 11.07 -6.69
C PRO A 56 10.45 9.73 -6.99
N LEU A 57 10.67 8.90 -5.96
CA LEU A 57 11.28 7.58 -6.12
C LEU A 57 10.31 6.58 -6.76
N ILE A 58 9.03 6.61 -6.38
CA ILE A 58 7.97 5.81 -6.99
C ILE A 58 7.91 6.09 -8.50
N LEU A 59 7.85 7.36 -8.90
CA LEU A 59 7.79 7.74 -10.31
C LEU A 59 9.04 7.32 -11.08
N SER A 60 10.23 7.58 -10.54
CA SER A 60 11.47 7.22 -11.22
C SER A 60 11.64 5.72 -11.38
N SER A 61 11.23 4.92 -10.38
CA SER A 61 11.25 3.45 -10.48
C SER A 61 10.32 2.90 -11.58
N ARG A 62 9.29 3.67 -11.94
CA ARG A 62 8.29 3.33 -12.97
C ARG A 62 8.59 3.95 -14.34
N GLY A 63 9.69 4.70 -14.45
CA GLY A 63 10.02 5.46 -15.65
C GLY A 63 9.02 6.59 -15.95
N LEU A 64 8.32 7.10 -14.94
CA LEU A 64 7.35 8.18 -15.08
C LEU A 64 8.00 9.54 -14.81
N ASN A 65 7.65 10.54 -15.63
CA ASN A 65 8.03 11.93 -15.39
C ASN A 65 7.21 12.51 -14.22
N ALA A 66 7.80 13.42 -13.43
CA ALA A 66 7.08 14.14 -12.38
C ALA A 66 5.81 14.85 -12.88
N ALA A 67 5.82 15.35 -14.12
CA ALA A 67 4.68 15.99 -14.77
C ALA A 67 3.51 15.03 -15.06
N ALA A 68 3.70 13.71 -14.97
CA ALA A 68 2.62 12.74 -15.12
C ALA A 68 1.66 12.75 -13.92
N VAL A 69 2.10 13.25 -12.76
CA VAL A 69 1.27 13.30 -11.56
C VAL A 69 0.50 14.60 -11.49
N GLN A 70 -0.81 14.49 -11.31
CA GLN A 70 -1.68 15.61 -11.03
C GLN A 70 -2.02 15.61 -9.54
N THR A 71 -2.07 16.79 -8.94
CA THR A 71 -2.32 16.93 -7.50
C THR A 71 -3.47 17.89 -7.28
N VAL A 72 -4.44 17.46 -6.47
CA VAL A 72 -5.56 18.29 -6.02
C VAL A 72 -5.47 18.44 -4.51
N ARG A 73 -5.85 19.61 -4.00
CA ARG A 73 -6.02 19.87 -2.57
C ARG A 73 -7.48 20.11 -2.28
N LEU A 74 -8.02 19.38 -1.31
CA LEU A 74 -9.34 19.68 -0.75
C LEU A 74 -9.16 20.43 0.55
N SER A 75 -9.81 21.57 0.67
CA SER A 75 -9.84 22.33 1.93
C SER A 75 -10.62 21.56 3.00
N ARG A 76 -10.41 21.92 4.26
CA ARG A 76 -11.18 21.39 5.39
C ARG A 76 -12.70 21.52 5.19
N ALA A 77 -13.17 22.60 4.56
CA ALA A 77 -14.59 22.79 4.26
C ALA A 77 -15.10 21.78 3.24
N GLN A 78 -14.37 21.60 2.13
CA GLN A 78 -14.69 20.60 1.10
C GLN A 78 -14.66 19.17 1.65
N VAL A 79 -13.70 18.87 2.54
CA VAL A 79 -13.62 17.57 3.22
C VAL A 79 -14.83 17.32 4.11
N ARG A 80 -15.35 18.34 4.82
CA ARG A 80 -16.58 18.19 5.63
C ARG A 80 -17.77 17.79 4.78
N ILE A 81 -17.99 18.46 3.66
CA ILE A 81 -19.08 18.15 2.72
C ILE A 81 -18.93 16.70 2.21
N ALA A 82 -17.72 16.30 1.83
CA ALA A 82 -17.45 14.93 1.40
C ALA A 82 -17.74 13.88 2.49
N VAL A 83 -17.42 14.17 3.75
CA VAL A 83 -17.70 13.30 4.90
C VAL A 83 -19.20 13.19 5.18
N GLU A 84 -19.92 14.30 5.14
CA GLU A 84 -21.38 14.33 5.32
C GLU A 84 -22.08 13.51 4.23
N ALA A 85 -21.69 13.69 2.96
CA ALA A 85 -22.16 12.88 1.86
C ALA A 85 -21.81 11.38 2.02
N ALA A 86 -20.64 11.07 2.60
CA ALA A 86 -20.18 9.70 2.78
C ALA A 86 -20.95 8.92 3.86
N GLY A 87 -21.56 9.58 4.85
CA GLY A 87 -22.23 8.94 5.98
C GLY A 87 -23.22 7.84 5.58
N ALA A 88 -24.10 8.13 4.62
CA ALA A 88 -25.01 7.13 4.03
C ALA A 88 -24.36 6.38 2.85
N SER A 89 -23.56 7.06 2.03
CA SER A 89 -23.05 6.55 0.75
C SER A 89 -22.05 5.40 0.89
N VAL A 90 -21.28 5.34 1.99
CA VAL A 90 -20.35 4.22 2.25
C VAL A 90 -21.07 2.89 2.37
N HIS A 91 -22.26 2.88 2.98
CA HIS A 91 -23.07 1.67 3.16
C HIS A 91 -23.87 1.32 1.91
N THR A 92 -24.50 2.32 1.29
CA THR A 92 -25.37 2.11 0.11
C THR A 92 -24.60 1.92 -1.19
N ARG A 93 -23.32 2.30 -1.23
CA ARG A 93 -22.47 2.33 -2.43
C ARG A 93 -22.98 3.25 -3.54
N VAL A 94 -23.89 4.17 -3.20
CA VAL A 94 -24.50 5.12 -4.12
C VAL A 94 -24.38 6.50 -3.52
N LEU A 95 -24.14 7.51 -4.37
CA LEU A 95 -24.09 8.90 -3.96
C LEU A 95 -25.42 9.32 -3.32
N ASN A 96 -25.37 9.87 -2.11
CA ASN A 96 -26.53 10.45 -1.46
C ASN A 96 -26.99 11.71 -2.22
N ARG A 97 -28.16 11.63 -2.84
CA ARG A 97 -28.74 12.71 -3.68
C ARG A 97 -28.96 14.01 -2.92
N VAL A 98 -29.15 13.96 -1.59
CA VAL A 98 -29.33 15.16 -0.76
C VAL A 98 -28.10 16.07 -0.81
N TYR A 99 -26.91 15.49 -0.97
CA TYR A 99 -25.64 16.23 -1.01
C TYR A 99 -25.11 16.42 -2.43
N ALA A 100 -25.87 16.03 -3.46
CA ALA A 100 -25.39 16.08 -4.84
C ALA A 100 -25.12 17.53 -5.29
N GLU A 101 -26.01 18.47 -4.97
CA GLU A 101 -25.85 19.89 -5.29
C GLU A 101 -24.64 20.49 -4.54
N ASP A 102 -24.53 20.28 -3.23
CA ASP A 102 -23.39 20.76 -2.43
C ASP A 102 -22.04 20.23 -2.94
N LEU A 103 -21.97 18.95 -3.34
CA LEU A 103 -20.75 18.36 -3.89
C LEU A 103 -20.40 18.95 -5.26
N GLU A 104 -21.39 19.22 -6.09
CA GLU A 104 -21.21 19.84 -7.41
C GLU A 104 -20.71 21.28 -7.29
N GLU A 105 -21.29 22.07 -6.38
CA GLU A 105 -20.95 23.47 -6.20
C GLU A 105 -19.60 23.67 -5.48
N GLU A 106 -19.37 22.93 -4.39
CA GLU A 106 -18.26 23.22 -3.48
C GLU A 106 -17.04 22.32 -3.70
N VAL A 107 -17.22 21.08 -4.16
CA VAL A 107 -16.14 20.07 -4.21
C VAL A 107 -15.66 19.80 -5.64
N HIS A 108 -16.58 19.76 -6.61
CA HIS A 108 -16.27 19.44 -8.02
C HIS A 108 -15.23 20.38 -8.64
N SER A 109 -15.35 21.67 -8.34
CA SER A 109 -14.45 22.72 -8.84
C SER A 109 -12.98 22.47 -8.49
N ALA A 110 -12.69 21.80 -7.37
CA ALA A 110 -11.33 21.43 -6.98
C ALA A 110 -10.66 20.46 -7.96
N PHE A 111 -11.46 19.68 -8.69
CA PHE A 111 -11.01 18.70 -9.67
C PHE A 111 -11.07 19.20 -11.12
N GLY A 112 -11.57 20.42 -11.36
CA GLY A 112 -11.79 20.97 -12.71
C GLY A 112 -10.52 21.12 -13.55
N GLY A 113 -9.34 21.17 -12.91
CA GLY A 113 -8.04 21.22 -13.58
C GLY A 113 -7.46 19.86 -13.99
N LEU A 114 -8.16 18.74 -13.71
CA LEU A 114 -7.67 17.41 -14.04
C LEU A 114 -7.78 17.11 -15.54
N SER A 115 -6.71 16.58 -16.11
CA SER A 115 -6.67 15.96 -17.41
C SER A 115 -6.85 14.45 -17.28
N PHE A 116 -7.83 13.89 -17.98
CA PHE A 116 -8.12 12.46 -17.99
C PHE A 116 -7.51 11.81 -19.24
N PRO A 117 -6.43 11.02 -19.11
CA PRO A 117 -5.87 10.31 -20.25
C PRO A 117 -6.77 9.13 -20.65
N LYS A 118 -6.52 8.51 -21.80
CA LYS A 118 -7.37 7.44 -22.36
C LYS A 118 -7.43 6.23 -21.43
N GLU A 119 -6.32 5.90 -20.80
CA GLU A 119 -6.19 4.83 -19.80
C GLU A 119 -6.90 5.15 -18.48
N GLY A 120 -7.26 6.42 -18.25
CA GLY A 120 -7.84 6.92 -17.01
C GLY A 120 -6.80 7.19 -15.92
N LEU A 121 -7.28 7.55 -14.74
CA LEU A 121 -6.46 7.91 -13.59
C LEU A 121 -6.57 6.89 -12.47
N PHE A 122 -5.45 6.67 -11.78
CA PHE A 122 -5.39 6.06 -10.46
C PHE A 122 -5.36 7.17 -9.39
N MET A 123 -6.26 7.09 -8.40
CA MET A 123 -6.34 8.05 -7.30
C MET A 123 -5.74 7.49 -6.02
N ARG A 124 -4.99 8.34 -5.31
CA ARG A 124 -4.42 8.02 -4.01
C ARG A 124 -4.45 9.22 -3.05
N LEU A 125 -4.91 8.98 -1.83
CA LEU A 125 -4.75 9.89 -0.70
C LEU A 125 -3.40 9.63 -0.02
N GLY A 126 -2.97 10.52 0.88
CA GLY A 126 -1.65 10.45 1.51
C GLY A 126 -1.28 9.07 2.12
N ALA A 127 -2.25 8.39 2.75
CA ALA A 127 -2.04 7.12 3.45
C ALA A 127 -2.79 5.92 2.84
N CYS A 128 -3.63 6.12 1.82
CA CYS A 128 -4.37 5.03 1.21
C CYS A 128 -4.87 5.34 -0.21
N SER A 129 -5.18 4.29 -0.97
CA SER A 129 -6.00 4.39 -2.16
C SER A 129 -7.44 3.96 -1.84
N PRO A 130 -8.47 4.70 -2.25
CA PRO A 130 -9.87 4.42 -1.92
C PRO A 130 -10.46 3.33 -2.83
N LYS A 131 -9.72 2.24 -3.04
CA LYS A 131 -10.06 1.18 -4.00
C LYS A 131 -11.32 0.37 -3.62
N ASP A 132 -11.71 0.44 -2.35
CA ASP A 132 -12.93 -0.17 -1.82
C ASP A 132 -14.20 0.61 -2.15
N GLY A 133 -14.12 1.85 -2.65
CA GLY A 133 -15.29 2.62 -3.07
C GLY A 133 -15.95 2.09 -4.35
N ALA A 134 -17.18 2.53 -4.58
CA ALA A 134 -18.01 2.16 -5.73
C ALA A 134 -17.45 2.67 -7.07
N HIS A 135 -17.85 2.00 -8.15
CA HIS A 135 -17.47 2.33 -9.53
C HIS A 135 -18.72 2.74 -10.28
N THR A 136 -18.64 3.79 -11.10
CA THR A 136 -19.71 4.19 -12.02
C THR A 136 -19.99 3.10 -13.05
N VAL A 137 -18.92 2.48 -13.55
CA VAL A 137 -18.95 1.29 -14.40
C VAL A 137 -18.45 0.10 -13.57
N PRO A 138 -19.28 -0.93 -13.32
CA PRO A 138 -18.87 -2.07 -12.50
C PRO A 138 -17.57 -2.73 -12.98
N GLY A 139 -16.59 -2.83 -12.08
CA GLY A 139 -15.29 -3.45 -12.35
C GLY A 139 -14.25 -2.52 -12.99
N GLN A 140 -14.61 -1.28 -13.34
CA GLN A 140 -13.68 -0.30 -13.88
C GLN A 140 -12.87 0.35 -12.75
N LEU A 141 -11.60 -0.04 -12.64
CA LEU A 141 -10.71 0.44 -11.59
C LEU A 141 -10.21 1.87 -11.83
N SER A 142 -10.04 2.25 -13.09
CA SER A 142 -9.58 3.56 -13.54
C SER A 142 -10.68 4.63 -13.46
N LEU A 143 -10.27 5.88 -13.25
CA LEU A 143 -11.18 7.03 -13.17
C LEU A 143 -11.10 7.84 -14.47
N HIS A 144 -12.24 8.17 -15.07
CA HIS A 144 -12.33 8.88 -16.34
C HIS A 144 -13.15 10.17 -16.25
N SER A 145 -13.68 10.50 -15.08
CA SER A 145 -14.43 11.73 -14.84
C SER A 145 -14.33 12.17 -13.38
N ILE A 146 -14.70 13.43 -13.12
CA ILE A 146 -14.84 13.96 -11.75
C ILE A 146 -15.93 13.19 -10.99
N ASN A 147 -16.99 12.77 -11.67
CA ASN A 147 -18.04 11.94 -11.06
C ASN A 147 -17.50 10.61 -10.54
N ASP A 148 -16.55 9.98 -11.25
CA ASP A 148 -15.89 8.77 -10.75
C ASP A 148 -15.11 9.05 -9.46
N ILE A 149 -14.45 10.21 -9.40
CA ILE A 149 -13.68 10.66 -8.23
C ILE A 149 -14.61 10.88 -7.04
N ILE A 150 -15.67 11.68 -7.21
CA ILE A 150 -16.62 12.02 -6.14
C ILE A 150 -17.33 10.77 -5.63
N LEU A 151 -17.81 9.91 -6.54
CA LEU A 151 -18.42 8.64 -6.16
C LEU A 151 -17.43 7.80 -5.35
N ARG A 152 -16.17 7.69 -5.80
CA ARG A 152 -15.18 6.85 -5.11
C ARG A 152 -14.82 7.40 -3.73
N LEU A 153 -14.65 8.70 -3.59
CA LEU A 153 -14.33 9.34 -2.31
C LEU A 153 -15.48 9.24 -1.30
N THR A 154 -16.73 9.35 -1.75
CA THR A 154 -17.91 9.32 -0.87
C THR A 154 -18.38 7.91 -0.52
N THR A 155 -17.96 6.88 -1.24
CA THR A 155 -18.39 5.48 -1.01
C THR A 155 -17.28 4.57 -0.49
N SER A 156 -16.07 5.10 -0.29
CA SER A 156 -14.92 4.38 0.27
C SER A 156 -14.82 4.58 1.78
N GLY A 157 -14.78 3.49 2.53
CA GLY A 157 -14.52 3.53 3.97
C GLY A 157 -13.10 4.03 4.27
N ARG A 158 -12.13 3.67 3.42
CA ARG A 158 -10.74 4.15 3.53
C ARG A 158 -10.62 5.67 3.35
N ALA A 159 -11.33 6.23 2.36
CA ALA A 159 -11.41 7.68 2.18
C ALA A 159 -12.04 8.36 3.40
N LEU A 160 -13.18 7.84 3.87
CA LEU A 160 -13.88 8.36 5.04
C LEU A 160 -12.99 8.38 6.29
N THR A 161 -12.25 7.30 6.58
CA THR A 161 -11.29 7.25 7.69
C THR A 161 -10.20 8.32 7.51
N THR A 162 -9.65 8.47 6.31
CA THR A 162 -8.62 9.47 6.03
C THR A 162 -9.13 10.90 6.22
N PHE A 163 -10.35 11.20 5.76
CA PHE A 163 -10.99 12.49 5.94
C PHE A 163 -11.32 12.78 7.39
N ASN A 164 -11.87 11.82 8.14
CA ASN A 164 -12.12 11.99 9.57
C ASN A 164 -10.83 12.22 10.35
N ASN A 165 -9.74 11.50 10.03
CA ASN A 165 -8.44 11.74 10.67
C ASN A 165 -7.93 13.16 10.39
N MET A 166 -8.12 13.67 9.16
CA MET A 166 -7.80 15.05 8.82
C MET A 166 -8.65 16.03 9.64
N LEU A 167 -9.97 15.83 9.70
CA LEU A 167 -10.89 16.69 10.46
C LEU A 167 -10.63 16.64 11.98
N ASN A 168 -10.09 15.55 12.51
CA ASN A 168 -9.70 15.43 13.91
C ASN A 168 -8.28 15.92 14.20
N SER A 169 -7.62 16.53 13.22
CA SER A 169 -6.29 17.14 13.33
C SER A 169 -6.32 18.64 13.00
N ASP A 170 -5.19 19.30 13.21
CA ASP A 170 -4.97 20.72 12.86
C ASP A 170 -4.75 20.95 11.35
N ALA A 171 -4.79 19.89 10.54
CA ALA A 171 -4.64 20.01 9.09
C ALA A 171 -5.75 20.88 8.48
N GLN A 172 -5.36 21.75 7.55
CA GLN A 172 -6.24 22.69 6.85
C GLN A 172 -6.66 22.20 5.46
N ASP A 173 -5.88 21.31 4.87
CA ASP A 173 -6.19 20.65 3.61
C ASP A 173 -5.72 19.20 3.59
N ILE A 174 -6.23 18.44 2.62
CA ILE A 174 -5.71 17.13 2.26
C ILE A 174 -5.32 17.11 0.78
N ARG A 175 -4.17 16.49 0.52
CA ARG A 175 -3.65 16.30 -0.84
C ARG A 175 -4.09 14.96 -1.41
N ILE A 176 -4.57 14.99 -2.65
CA ILE A 176 -4.94 13.83 -3.45
C ILE A 176 -4.05 13.79 -4.68
N PHE A 177 -3.47 12.63 -4.95
CA PHE A 177 -2.58 12.38 -6.07
C PHE A 177 -3.30 11.56 -7.13
N PHE A 178 -3.11 11.95 -8.39
CA PHE A 178 -3.64 11.27 -9.55
C PHE A 178 -2.48 10.90 -10.48
N LEU A 179 -2.35 9.61 -10.76
CA LEU A 179 -1.36 9.07 -11.70
C LEU A 179 -2.09 8.46 -12.90
N PRO A 180 -1.46 8.36 -14.08
CA PRO A 180 -1.99 7.55 -15.16
C PRO A 180 -2.27 6.12 -14.67
N PHE A 181 -3.43 5.59 -15.01
CA PHE A 181 -3.80 4.24 -14.62
C PHE A 181 -2.92 3.23 -15.37
N ASP A 182 -2.39 2.26 -14.63
CA ASP A 182 -1.49 1.25 -15.15
C ASP A 182 -2.07 -0.14 -14.91
N ALA A 183 -2.59 -0.75 -15.98
CA ALA A 183 -3.24 -2.06 -15.91
C ALA A 183 -2.28 -3.21 -15.53
N ARG A 184 -0.96 -2.97 -15.54
CA ARG A 184 0.05 -3.92 -15.07
C ARG A 184 0.09 -4.01 -13.55
N MET A 185 -0.36 -2.98 -12.82
CA MET A 185 -0.40 -2.92 -11.35
C MET A 185 -1.50 -3.82 -10.77
N LYS A 186 -1.37 -5.13 -10.99
CA LYS A 186 -2.25 -6.17 -10.46
C LYS A 186 -1.65 -6.73 -9.18
N THR A 187 -2.46 -6.88 -8.14
CA THR A 187 -2.03 -7.33 -6.81
C THR A 187 -1.35 -8.70 -6.78
N GLN A 188 -1.62 -9.58 -7.75
CA GLN A 188 -0.92 -10.87 -7.88
C GLN A 188 0.58 -10.73 -8.23
N ARG A 189 1.00 -9.56 -8.73
CA ARG A 189 2.38 -9.21 -9.09
C ARG A 189 3.07 -8.41 -7.97
N GLU A 190 2.38 -8.13 -6.88
CA GLU A 190 2.87 -7.29 -5.79
C GLU A 190 3.54 -8.13 -4.70
N TYR A 191 4.58 -7.59 -4.09
CA TYR A 191 5.29 -8.18 -2.96
C TYR A 191 5.48 -7.13 -1.87
N ARG A 192 5.39 -7.56 -0.61
CA ARG A 192 5.68 -6.74 0.56
C ARG A 192 7.05 -7.11 1.11
N VAL A 193 7.88 -6.09 1.31
CA VAL A 193 9.24 -6.21 1.83
C VAL A 193 9.32 -5.60 3.23
N PHE A 194 10.00 -6.28 4.14
CA PHE A 194 10.10 -5.91 5.56
C PHE A 194 11.52 -5.44 5.87
N CYS A 195 11.66 -4.18 6.29
CA CYS A 195 12.92 -3.55 6.68
C CYS A 195 12.96 -3.31 8.19
N VAL A 196 13.92 -3.95 8.84
CA VAL A 196 14.01 -4.03 10.30
C VAL A 196 14.30 -2.66 10.93
N PRO A 197 13.64 -2.30 12.04
CA PRO A 197 14.00 -1.13 12.84
C PRO A 197 15.50 -1.09 13.22
N GLY A 198 16.09 0.09 13.24
CA GLY A 198 17.48 0.34 13.58
C GLY A 198 18.47 0.01 12.45
N SER A 199 18.47 -1.23 11.97
CA SER A 199 19.41 -1.68 10.92
C SER A 199 18.96 -1.38 9.50
N LEU A 200 17.64 -1.22 9.29
CA LEU A 200 16.99 -1.07 7.99
C LEU A 200 17.27 -2.19 6.98
N ARG A 201 17.88 -3.30 7.43
CA ARG A 201 18.12 -4.48 6.60
C ARG A 201 16.79 -5.13 6.23
N ILE A 202 16.73 -5.72 5.04
CA ILE A 202 15.60 -6.56 4.67
C ILE A 202 15.66 -7.83 5.52
N SER A 203 14.58 -8.18 6.20
CA SER A 203 14.45 -9.45 6.93
C SER A 203 13.57 -10.45 6.20
N ALA A 204 12.53 -9.97 5.51
CA ALA A 204 11.55 -10.82 4.88
C ALA A 204 10.92 -10.20 3.64
N VAL A 205 10.39 -11.07 2.78
CA VAL A 205 9.58 -10.73 1.61
C VAL A 205 8.37 -11.67 1.58
N SER A 206 7.19 -11.12 1.28
CA SER A 206 5.96 -11.90 1.09
C SER A 206 5.31 -11.58 -0.24
N GLN A 207 4.70 -12.56 -0.91
CA GLN A 207 3.70 -12.22 -1.93
C GLN A 207 2.57 -11.40 -1.28
N TYR A 208 2.17 -10.30 -1.89
CA TYR A 208 1.18 -9.42 -1.28
C TYR A 208 -0.22 -10.05 -1.30
N GLN A 209 -0.60 -10.68 -2.43
CA GLN A 209 -1.86 -11.40 -2.57
C GLN A 209 -1.83 -12.75 -1.84
N TRP A 210 -1.72 -12.69 -0.51
CA TRP A 210 -1.52 -13.85 0.35
C TRP A 210 -2.67 -14.87 0.30
N HIS A 211 -3.92 -14.42 0.07
CA HIS A 211 -5.13 -15.26 0.05
C HIS A 211 -5.35 -16.03 -1.27
N LYS A 212 -4.36 -16.05 -2.17
CA LYS A 212 -4.39 -16.82 -3.43
C LYS A 212 -3.06 -17.55 -3.63
N PRO A 213 -3.02 -18.62 -4.45
CA PRO A 213 -1.76 -19.19 -4.87
C PRO A 213 -0.90 -18.14 -5.57
N TRP A 214 0.40 -18.24 -5.39
CA TRP A 214 1.39 -17.42 -6.07
C TRP A 214 1.17 -17.50 -7.57
N MET A 215 1.33 -16.38 -8.28
CA MET A 215 1.09 -16.36 -9.74
C MET A 215 2.00 -17.32 -10.52
N PHE A 216 3.10 -17.76 -9.90
CA PHE A 216 4.04 -18.75 -10.44
C PHE A 216 3.93 -20.13 -9.79
N ALA A 217 2.85 -20.41 -9.04
CA ALA A 217 2.63 -21.69 -8.37
C ALA A 217 2.72 -22.91 -9.32
N GLY A 218 2.25 -22.76 -10.56
CA GLY A 218 2.31 -23.81 -11.58
C GLY A 218 3.67 -24.03 -12.24
N LYS A 219 4.72 -23.30 -11.83
CA LYS A 219 6.08 -23.42 -12.39
C LYS A 219 6.90 -24.50 -11.67
N SER A 220 7.95 -25.00 -12.33
CA SER A 220 8.87 -25.97 -11.71
C SER A 220 9.55 -25.37 -10.47
N VAL A 221 10.12 -26.22 -9.60
CA VAL A 221 10.83 -25.77 -8.40
C VAL A 221 12.01 -24.85 -8.78
N GLU A 222 12.75 -25.22 -9.83
CA GLU A 222 13.90 -24.49 -10.34
C GLU A 222 13.48 -23.14 -10.92
N GLU A 223 12.40 -23.11 -11.71
CA GLU A 223 11.83 -21.88 -12.27
C GLU A 223 11.37 -20.93 -11.17
N ARG A 224 10.64 -21.44 -10.17
CA ARG A 224 10.20 -20.68 -8.99
C ARG A 224 11.38 -20.07 -8.23
N GLY A 225 12.43 -20.85 -8.00
CA GLY A 225 13.66 -20.37 -7.38
C GLY A 225 14.36 -19.28 -8.19
N ALA A 226 14.40 -19.42 -9.53
CA ALA A 226 14.98 -18.40 -10.41
C ALA A 226 14.18 -17.09 -10.43
N ILE A 227 12.85 -17.19 -10.45
CA ILE A 227 11.93 -16.05 -10.38
C ILE A 227 12.09 -15.31 -9.05
N ALA A 228 12.07 -16.03 -7.92
CA ALA A 228 12.24 -15.45 -6.60
C ALA A 228 13.57 -14.69 -6.48
N ARG A 229 14.68 -15.25 -7.01
CA ARG A 229 15.98 -14.56 -7.05
C ARG A 229 15.97 -13.29 -7.89
N ARG A 230 15.28 -13.27 -9.04
CA ARG A 230 15.13 -12.06 -9.86
C ARG A 230 14.33 -10.97 -9.13
N ILE A 231 13.23 -11.35 -8.50
CA ILE A 231 12.41 -10.42 -7.71
C ILE A 231 13.24 -9.85 -6.55
N MET A 232 13.98 -10.71 -5.83
CA MET A 232 14.84 -10.29 -4.74
C MET A 232 15.93 -9.32 -5.20
N ALA A 233 16.59 -9.58 -6.33
CA ALA A 233 17.58 -8.65 -6.89
C ALA A 233 16.97 -7.27 -7.19
N GLY A 234 15.77 -7.21 -7.80
CA GLY A 234 15.06 -5.95 -8.04
C GLY A 234 14.62 -5.25 -6.75
N ILE A 235 14.24 -6.02 -5.72
CA ILE A 235 13.93 -5.49 -4.38
C ILE A 235 15.17 -4.83 -3.76
N GLU A 236 16.34 -5.46 -3.84
CA GLU A 236 17.58 -4.89 -3.31
C GLU A 236 18.01 -3.62 -4.03
N GLU A 237 17.82 -3.55 -5.35
CA GLU A 237 18.06 -2.32 -6.11
C GLU A 237 17.14 -1.18 -5.66
N LEU A 238 15.85 -1.47 -5.44
CA LEU A 238 14.91 -0.48 -4.91
C LEU A 238 15.25 -0.09 -3.47
N HIS A 239 15.60 -1.05 -2.62
CA HIS A 239 16.03 -0.80 -1.24
C HIS A 239 17.26 0.11 -1.21
N ALA A 240 18.27 -0.16 -2.04
CA ALA A 240 19.45 0.68 -2.17
C ALA A 240 19.10 2.12 -2.59
N LYS A 241 18.12 2.30 -3.49
CA LYS A 241 17.62 3.63 -3.87
C LYS A 241 16.87 4.33 -2.71
N ILE A 242 16.06 3.60 -1.94
CA ILE A 242 15.40 4.13 -0.74
C ILE A 242 16.46 4.61 0.26
N MET A 243 17.48 3.78 0.53
CA MET A 243 18.59 4.14 1.43
C MET A 243 19.40 5.33 0.92
N GLY A 244 19.61 5.43 -0.39
CA GLY A 244 20.30 6.56 -1.02
C GLY A 244 19.51 7.87 -1.01
N ASP A 245 18.18 7.82 -0.82
CA ASP A 245 17.32 9.01 -0.73
C ASP A 245 17.15 9.52 0.72
N LEU A 246 17.71 8.80 1.71
CA LEU A 246 17.78 9.27 3.10
C LEU A 246 18.82 10.39 3.22
N ARG A 247 18.40 11.48 3.87
CA ARG A 247 19.14 12.73 4.09
C ARG A 247 19.54 12.92 5.55
N GLY A 248 18.98 12.12 6.46
CA GLY A 248 19.27 12.17 7.89
C GLY A 248 18.54 13.29 8.62
N ASP A 249 17.43 13.77 8.07
CA ASP A 249 16.51 14.68 8.76
C ASP A 249 15.70 13.92 9.83
N GLU A 250 14.88 14.64 10.61
CA GLU A 250 14.08 14.06 11.71
C GLU A 250 13.15 12.94 11.22
N ASP A 251 12.58 13.09 10.02
CA ASP A 251 11.71 12.09 9.42
C ASP A 251 12.51 10.82 9.09
N ASP A 252 13.69 10.95 8.46
CA ASP A 252 14.55 9.80 8.15
C ASP A 252 15.09 9.10 9.41
N VAL A 253 15.40 9.86 10.48
CA VAL A 253 15.78 9.28 11.78
C VAL A 253 14.61 8.49 12.37
N LEU A 254 13.39 9.02 12.29
CA LEU A 254 12.18 8.33 12.74
C LEU A 254 11.87 7.08 11.90
N LEU A 255 12.09 7.12 10.58
CA LEU A 255 12.02 5.94 9.69
C LEU A 255 13.01 4.87 10.16
N ALA A 256 14.26 5.26 10.42
CA ALA A 256 15.30 4.34 10.89
C ALA A 256 14.91 3.69 12.21
N GLN A 257 14.40 4.47 13.18
CA GLN A 257 13.99 3.97 14.49
C GLN A 257 12.79 3.01 14.44
N GLN A 258 11.82 3.27 13.57
CA GLN A 258 10.58 2.47 13.49
C GLN A 258 10.66 1.31 12.50
N GLY A 259 11.65 1.29 11.61
CA GLY A 259 11.68 0.40 10.45
C GLY A 259 10.63 0.78 9.42
N PHE A 260 10.53 0.02 8.32
CA PHE A 260 9.50 0.27 7.32
C PHE A 260 9.15 -1.02 6.57
N THR A 261 7.98 -1.03 5.95
CA THR A 261 7.69 -1.99 4.88
C THR A 261 7.55 -1.23 3.57
N PHE A 262 7.83 -1.88 2.45
CA PHE A 262 7.57 -1.30 1.15
C PHE A 262 6.99 -2.32 0.19
N ASP A 263 6.06 -1.87 -0.62
CA ASP A 263 5.36 -2.71 -1.59
C ASP A 263 6.00 -2.48 -2.97
N VAL A 264 6.28 -3.58 -3.67
CA VAL A 264 6.89 -3.58 -5.01
C VAL A 264 6.02 -4.34 -5.98
N LEU A 265 5.99 -3.89 -7.23
CA LEU A 265 5.44 -4.61 -8.37
C LEU A 265 6.59 -5.34 -9.08
N TYR A 266 6.42 -6.62 -9.38
CA TYR A 266 7.30 -7.31 -10.34
C TYR A 266 6.67 -7.33 -11.74
N ASP A 267 7.32 -6.67 -12.69
CA ASP A 267 6.98 -6.74 -14.10
C ASP A 267 7.74 -7.90 -14.76
N GLU A 268 7.00 -8.94 -15.14
CA GLU A 268 7.55 -10.13 -15.80
C GLU A 268 8.08 -9.84 -17.21
N GLU A 269 7.46 -8.90 -17.93
CA GLU A 269 7.82 -8.60 -19.32
C GLU A 269 9.12 -7.82 -19.37
N ARG A 270 9.32 -6.93 -18.39
CA ARG A 270 10.53 -6.11 -18.25
C ARG A 270 11.58 -6.72 -17.30
N GLU A 271 11.22 -7.80 -16.62
CA GLU A 271 12.00 -8.45 -15.56
C GLU A 271 12.52 -7.46 -14.50
N CYS A 272 11.71 -6.46 -14.12
CA CYS A 272 12.12 -5.41 -13.19
C CYS A 272 11.11 -5.21 -12.05
N CYS A 273 11.60 -4.66 -10.94
CA CYS A 273 10.75 -4.24 -9.82
C CYS A 273 10.47 -2.74 -9.88
N GLU A 274 9.22 -2.36 -9.67
CA GLU A 274 8.76 -0.97 -9.56
C GLU A 274 8.25 -0.71 -8.12
N LEU A 275 8.61 0.43 -7.52
CA LEU A 275 8.17 0.80 -6.17
C LEU A 275 6.72 1.29 -6.19
N ILE A 276 5.88 0.79 -5.28
CA ILE A 276 4.47 1.16 -5.19
C ILE A 276 4.26 2.17 -4.06
N GLU A 277 4.67 1.81 -2.84
CA GLU A 277 4.49 2.61 -1.64
C GLU A 277 5.42 2.14 -0.52
N LEU A 278 5.59 3.00 0.49
CA LEU A 278 6.13 2.61 1.79
C LEU A 278 4.99 2.63 2.81
N ASN A 279 5.05 1.72 3.77
CA ASN A 279 4.09 1.60 4.85
C ASN A 279 4.81 1.48 6.21
N THR A 280 4.08 1.82 7.26
CA THR A 280 4.52 1.63 8.64
C THR A 280 4.92 0.18 8.91
N PHE A 281 6.00 -0.01 9.65
CA PHE A 281 6.42 -1.32 10.14
C PHE A 281 5.91 -1.56 11.56
N GLY A 282 5.48 -2.80 11.84
CA GLY A 282 5.39 -3.31 13.19
C GLY A 282 4.07 -3.98 13.56
N VAL A 283 4.16 -4.83 14.59
CA VAL A 283 3.09 -5.71 15.09
C VAL A 283 1.82 -4.97 15.52
N ARG A 284 1.98 -3.75 16.05
CA ARG A 284 0.86 -2.90 16.51
C ARG A 284 0.41 -1.86 15.49
N SER A 285 0.89 -1.97 14.24
CA SER A 285 0.51 -1.08 13.14
C SER A 285 -0.69 -1.62 12.37
N ALA A 286 -1.25 -0.79 11.49
CA ALA A 286 -2.28 -1.19 10.53
C ALA A 286 -1.73 -2.06 9.37
N CYS A 287 -0.41 -2.22 9.27
CA CYS A 287 0.22 -2.91 8.16
C CYS A 287 -0.02 -4.42 8.27
N GLY A 288 -0.73 -4.99 7.30
CA GLY A 288 -0.90 -6.46 7.21
C GLY A 288 0.41 -7.17 6.94
N SER A 289 0.63 -8.32 7.57
CA SER A 289 1.84 -9.13 7.43
C SER A 289 1.86 -10.10 6.24
N CYS A 290 0.84 -10.12 5.37
CA CYS A 290 0.73 -11.04 4.22
C CYS A 290 0.90 -12.52 4.63
N LEU A 291 1.84 -13.30 4.07
CA LEU A 291 2.06 -14.70 4.47
C LEU A 291 2.84 -14.88 5.79
N PHE A 292 3.00 -13.81 6.57
CA PHE A 292 3.56 -13.86 7.90
C PHE A 292 2.49 -13.57 8.95
N HIS A 293 2.83 -13.81 10.20
CA HIS A 293 2.11 -13.39 11.39
C HIS A 293 3.02 -12.52 12.26
N TRP A 294 2.60 -11.30 12.61
CA TRP A 294 3.49 -10.38 13.32
C TRP A 294 4.02 -10.87 14.67
N VAL A 295 3.20 -11.56 15.48
CA VAL A 295 3.63 -12.15 16.76
C VAL A 295 4.38 -13.48 16.60
N LYS A 296 3.86 -14.43 15.81
CA LYS A 296 4.48 -15.76 15.67
C LYS A 296 5.80 -15.72 14.89
N ASP A 297 5.89 -14.86 13.88
CA ASP A 297 7.11 -14.64 13.07
C ASP A 297 7.92 -13.44 13.55
N ARG A 298 7.69 -12.99 14.79
CA ARG A 298 8.27 -11.75 15.31
C ARG A 298 9.79 -11.73 15.20
N ASP A 299 10.45 -12.78 15.68
CA ASP A 299 11.91 -12.83 15.75
C ASP A 299 12.54 -12.79 14.36
N LEU A 300 11.89 -13.40 13.37
CA LEU A 300 12.25 -13.30 11.95
C LEU A 300 12.05 -11.87 11.43
N LEU A 301 10.84 -11.31 11.57
CA LEU A 301 10.49 -10.01 11.00
C LEU A 301 11.32 -8.87 11.61
N TYR A 302 11.63 -8.95 12.91
CA TYR A 302 12.48 -7.99 13.63
C TYR A 302 13.98 -8.34 13.56
N GLY A 303 14.37 -9.35 12.78
CA GLY A 303 15.76 -9.66 12.49
C GLY A 303 16.58 -10.14 13.70
N GLN A 304 15.97 -10.85 14.64
CA GLN A 304 16.66 -11.53 15.73
C GLN A 304 17.27 -12.88 15.28
N ASP A 305 16.58 -13.58 14.37
CA ASP A 305 16.93 -14.97 13.98
C ASP A 305 17.54 -15.12 12.57
N ALA A 306 17.67 -14.04 11.81
CA ALA A 306 17.94 -14.12 10.37
C ALA A 306 19.37 -13.71 9.98
N GLU A 307 20.15 -14.69 9.49
CA GLU A 307 21.29 -14.44 8.57
C GLU A 307 20.79 -14.24 7.12
N ASP A 308 19.73 -14.96 6.73
CA ASP A 308 19.15 -14.95 5.38
C ASP A 308 17.80 -14.23 5.35
N VAL A 309 17.44 -13.64 4.20
CA VAL A 309 16.11 -13.07 3.96
C VAL A 309 15.10 -14.19 3.71
N GLU A 310 14.01 -14.24 4.48
CA GLU A 310 12.94 -15.20 4.24
C GLU A 310 11.94 -14.68 3.20
N PHE A 311 11.82 -15.38 2.08
CA PHE A 311 10.88 -15.07 1.00
C PHE A 311 9.73 -16.08 1.03
N ARG A 312 8.52 -15.67 1.43
CA ARG A 312 7.32 -16.53 1.47
C ARG A 312 6.42 -16.35 0.27
N VAL A 313 6.04 -17.47 -0.33
CA VAL A 313 5.02 -17.58 -1.39
C VAL A 313 4.10 -18.78 -1.09
N ALA A 314 2.83 -18.69 -1.46
CA ALA A 314 1.86 -19.77 -1.28
C ALA A 314 1.73 -20.57 -2.58
N VAL A 315 1.79 -21.90 -2.53
CA VAL A 315 1.70 -22.77 -3.71
C VAL A 315 0.63 -23.82 -3.52
#